data_AF-A0A7C7ENQ5-F1
#
_entry.id   AF-A0A7C7ENQ5-F1
#
_cell.length_a   1.000
_cell.length_b   1.000
_cell.length_c   1.000
_cell.angle_alpha   90.00
_cell.angle_beta   90.00
_cell.angle_gamma   90.00
#
_symmetry.space_group_name_H-M   'P 1'
#
loop_
_entity.id
_entity.type
_entity.pdbx_description
1 polymer ?
#
loop_
_entity_poly.entity_id
_entity_poly.type
_entity_poly.pdbx_seq_one_letter_code
_entity_poly.pdbx_strand_id
1 'polypeptide(L)'
;MKLFLDTDKGLIPLDKEIVEKYKLVEGRKSPFTRYYVVGEEGRGKFNPEKETSSPDPDEMPAGEGAEDDEIVEFSDTGAILSQSEIIDFSHGTDSEEP
;
A
#
# COMPACT_ATOMS: atom_id res chain seq x y z
N MET A 1 2.99 -12.64 20.80
CA MET A 1 3.38 -13.19 19.49
C MET A 1 4.78 -12.70 19.19
N LYS A 2 5.70 -13.59 18.77
CA LYS A 2 7.05 -13.21 18.33
C LYS A 2 7.11 -13.37 16.82
N LEU A 3 7.61 -12.36 16.13
CA LEU A 3 7.75 -12.35 14.68
C LEU A 3 9.24 -12.36 14.33
N PHE A 4 9.55 -12.96 13.20
CA PHE A 4 10.89 -13.12 12.68
C PHE A 4 10.92 -12.77 11.20
N LEU A 5 12.07 -12.36 10.67
CA LEU A 5 12.32 -12.25 9.24
C LEU A 5 12.94 -13.54 8.75
N ASP A 6 12.33 -14.15 7.75
CA ASP A 6 12.90 -15.27 7.01
C ASP A 6 13.90 -14.75 5.98
N THR A 7 15.19 -14.89 6.31
CA THR A 7 16.31 -14.48 5.47
C THR A 7 17.13 -15.68 5.06
N ASP A 8 17.94 -15.55 4.00
CA ASP A 8 18.85 -16.62 3.56
C ASP A 8 19.87 -17.05 4.64
N LYS A 9 20.06 -16.21 5.66
CA LYS A 9 20.96 -16.45 6.81
C LYS A 9 20.23 -17.03 8.02
N GLY A 10 18.92 -17.27 7.92
CA GLY A 10 18.06 -17.79 8.98
C GLY A 10 17.03 -16.76 9.49
N LEU A 11 16.38 -17.12 10.60
CA LEU A 11 15.31 -16.33 11.22
C LEU A 11 15.90 -15.19 12.07
N ILE A 12 15.62 -13.95 11.70
CA ILE A 12 16.03 -12.76 12.47
C ILE A 12 14.85 -12.28 13.32
N PRO A 13 14.94 -12.22 14.65
CA PRO A 13 13.84 -11.75 15.49
C PRO A 13 13.53 -10.27 15.21
N LEU A 14 12.24 -9.93 15.17
CA LEU A 14 11.77 -8.55 15.05
C LEU A 14 11.45 -7.97 16.43
N ASP A 15 11.91 -6.74 16.66
CA ASP A 15 11.55 -5.98 17.85
C ASP A 15 10.07 -5.62 17.86
N LYS A 16 9.46 -5.71 19.04
CA LYS A 16 8.03 -5.41 19.23
C LYS A 16 7.65 -4.00 18.79
N GLU A 17 8.54 -3.02 19.03
CA GLU A 17 8.33 -1.63 18.62
C GLU A 17 8.16 -1.49 17.10
N ILE A 18 8.94 -2.26 16.32
CA ILE A 18 8.87 -2.26 14.86
C ILE A 18 7.59 -2.98 14.41
N VAL A 19 7.26 -4.11 15.05
CA VAL A 19 6.04 -4.86 14.75
C VAL A 19 4.80 -3.99 14.95
N GLU A 20 4.71 -3.26 16.06
CA GLU A 20 3.57 -2.39 16.38
C GLU A 20 3.53 -1.15 15.48
N LYS A 21 4.65 -0.46 15.30
CA LYS A 21 4.73 0.77 14.49
C LYS A 21 4.30 0.53 13.05
N TYR A 22 4.69 -0.59 12.47
CA TYR A 22 4.42 -0.92 11.06
C TYR A 22 3.31 -1.95 10.90
N LYS A 23 2.63 -2.31 12.00
CA LYS A 23 1.56 -3.33 12.03
C LYS A 23 1.96 -4.59 11.26
N LEU A 24 3.17 -5.08 11.51
CA LEU A 24 3.71 -6.24 10.79
C LEU A 24 2.90 -7.49 11.16
N VAL A 25 2.57 -8.29 10.15
CA VAL A 25 1.81 -9.53 10.29
C VAL A 25 2.56 -10.64 9.57
N GLU A 26 2.47 -11.85 10.12
CA GLU A 26 2.96 -13.06 9.47
C GLU A 26 2.41 -13.21 8.04
N GLY A 27 3.27 -13.63 7.12
CA GLY A 27 2.93 -13.83 5.71
C GLY A 27 3.09 -12.58 4.84
N ARG A 28 3.40 -11.41 5.40
CA ARG A 28 3.72 -10.19 4.63
C ARG A 28 5.23 -9.98 4.49
N LYS A 29 5.64 -9.25 3.45
CA LYS A 29 7.02 -8.78 3.30
C LYS A 29 7.28 -7.57 4.20
N SER A 30 8.46 -7.57 4.82
CA SER A 30 8.97 -6.44 5.58
C SER A 30 9.19 -5.22 4.67
N PRO A 31 8.75 -4.02 5.07
CA PRO A 31 8.95 -2.80 4.27
C PRO A 31 10.43 -2.39 4.19
N PHE A 32 11.29 -2.88 5.08
CA PHE A 32 12.71 -2.49 5.14
C PHE A 32 13.60 -3.37 4.28
N THR A 33 13.31 -4.67 4.27
CA THR A 33 14.23 -5.68 3.73
C THR A 33 13.60 -6.54 2.65
N ARG A 34 12.27 -6.43 2.44
CA ARG A 34 11.47 -7.30 1.57
C ARG A 34 11.50 -8.79 1.92
N TYR A 35 12.18 -9.17 3.00
CA TYR A 35 12.10 -10.52 3.56
C TYR A 35 10.73 -10.76 4.18
N TYR A 36 10.31 -12.02 4.19
CA TYR A 36 9.02 -12.40 4.73
C TYR A 36 9.02 -12.38 6.26
N VAL A 37 7.93 -11.85 6.83
CA VAL A 37 7.66 -11.92 8.25
C VAL A 37 7.00 -13.26 8.55
N VAL A 38 7.59 -14.03 9.45
CA VAL A 38 7.12 -15.37 9.86
C VAL A 38 6.96 -15.46 11.38
N GLY A 39 6.09 -16.35 11.83
CA GLY A 39 5.96 -16.68 13.25
C GLY A 39 7.08 -17.58 13.77
N GLU A 40 7.01 -17.91 15.06
CA GLU A 40 7.96 -18.81 15.74
C GLU A 40 8.02 -20.22 15.13
N GLU A 41 6.96 -20.66 14.45
CA GLU A 41 6.93 -21.96 13.76
C GLU A 41 7.71 -21.98 12.44
N GLY A 42 8.21 -20.84 11.98
CA GLY A 42 9.21 -20.77 10.92
C GLY A 42 8.87 -21.59 9.68
N ARG A 43 7.84 -21.16 8.95
CA ARG A 43 7.48 -21.41 7.53
C ARG A 43 5.96 -21.28 7.39
N GLY A 44 5.48 -20.04 7.41
CA GLY A 44 4.07 -19.74 7.17
C GLY A 44 3.72 -19.98 5.71
N LYS A 45 2.60 -20.66 5.44
CA LYS A 45 2.04 -20.79 4.08
C LYS A 45 1.81 -19.39 3.52
N PHE A 46 2.58 -19.02 2.50
CA PHE A 46 2.37 -17.77 1.77
C PHE A 46 1.05 -17.86 1.03
N ASN A 47 0.08 -17.00 1.39
CA ASN A 47 -1.09 -16.82 0.55
C ASN A 47 -0.82 -15.60 -0.35
N PRO A 48 -0.46 -15.80 -1.64
CA PRO A 48 -0.12 -14.71 -2.56
C PRO A 48 -1.26 -13.72 -2.77
N GLU A 49 -2.50 -14.13 -2.49
CA GLU A 49 -3.72 -13.32 -2.59
C GLU A 49 -3.74 -12.12 -1.64
N LYS A 50 -2.92 -12.10 -0.59
CA LYS A 50 -2.87 -10.99 0.39
C LYS A 50 -1.71 -10.00 0.17
N GLU A 51 -0.90 -10.17 -0.88
CA GLU A 51 0.26 -9.30 -1.13
C GLU A 51 -0.11 -7.95 -1.76
N THR A 52 -1.27 -7.82 -2.41
CA THR A 52 -1.73 -6.56 -3.00
C THR A 52 -2.72 -5.89 -2.07
N SER A 53 -2.36 -4.72 -1.52
CA SER A 53 -3.31 -3.81 -0.86
C SER A 53 -4.08 -2.98 -1.90
N SER A 54 -4.37 -3.56 -3.07
CA SER A 54 -5.33 -2.96 -3.98
C SER A 54 -6.66 -2.96 -3.23
N PRO A 55 -7.35 -1.81 -3.11
CA PRO A 55 -8.70 -1.80 -2.58
C PRO A 55 -9.52 -2.84 -3.35
N ASP A 56 -10.36 -3.55 -2.63
CA ASP A 56 -11.36 -4.39 -3.30
C ASP A 56 -12.19 -3.48 -4.22
N PRO A 57 -12.79 -3.99 -5.32
CA PRO A 57 -13.64 -3.19 -6.19
C PRO A 57 -14.76 -2.45 -5.44
N ASP A 58 -15.17 -2.98 -4.27
CA ASP A 58 -16.16 -2.40 -3.37
C ASP A 58 -15.63 -1.25 -2.48
N GLU A 59 -14.30 -1.10 -2.35
CA GLU A 59 -13.64 -0.03 -1.58
C GLU A 59 -13.23 1.16 -2.47
N MET A 60 -13.35 1.05 -3.80
CA MET A 60 -13.08 2.16 -4.72
C MET A 60 -14.19 3.22 -4.61
N PRO A 61 -13.84 4.52 -4.53
CA PRO A 61 -14.83 5.58 -4.52
C PRO A 61 -15.63 5.57 -5.83
N ALA A 62 -16.90 5.96 -5.75
CA ALA A 62 -17.80 5.94 -6.89
C ALA A 62 -17.25 6.78 -8.05
N GLY A 63 -17.03 6.14 -9.20
CA GLY A 63 -16.52 6.77 -10.41
C GLY A 63 -15.02 6.55 -10.69
N GLU A 64 -14.22 6.12 -9.71
CA GLU A 64 -12.82 5.76 -9.97
C GLU A 64 -12.71 4.42 -10.69
N GLY A 65 -11.91 4.37 -11.76
CA GLY A 65 -11.66 3.15 -12.55
C GLY A 65 -12.85 2.66 -13.37
N ALA A 66 -13.91 3.47 -13.49
CA ALA A 66 -15.03 3.23 -14.38
C ALA A 66 -14.64 3.53 -15.85
N GLU A 67 -15.44 3.02 -16.80
CA GLU A 67 -15.17 3.23 -18.24
C GLU A 67 -15.26 4.71 -18.68
N ASP A 68 -15.95 5.53 -17.88
CA ASP A 68 -16.11 6.97 -18.04
C ASP A 68 -15.08 7.79 -17.23
N ASP A 69 -14.17 7.15 -16.49
CA ASP A 69 -13.06 7.80 -15.80
C ASP A 69 -11.98 8.19 -16.82
N GLU A 70 -12.19 9.33 -17.48
CA GLU A 70 -11.32 9.80 -18.56
C GLU A 70 -9.96 10.25 -18.00
N ILE A 71 -8.91 9.64 -18.53
CA ILE A 71 -7.52 9.98 -18.24
C ILE A 71 -7.05 10.99 -19.27
N VAL A 72 -6.61 12.17 -18.81
CA VAL A 72 -6.09 13.24 -19.65
C VAL A 72 -4.57 13.32 -19.50
N GLU A 73 -3.86 13.28 -20.62
CA GLU A 73 -2.42 13.54 -20.67
C GLU A 73 -2.15 14.98 -21.15
N PHE A 74 -1.51 15.77 -20.28
CA PHE A 74 -1.11 17.15 -20.59
C PHE A 74 0.20 17.14 -21.36
N SER A 75 0.16 17.38 -22.66
CA SER A 75 1.34 17.32 -23.53
C SER A 75 2.47 18.28 -23.14
N ASP A 76 2.14 19.39 -22.47
CA ASP A 76 3.11 20.41 -22.07
C ASP A 76 3.94 20.01 -20.83
N THR A 77 3.37 19.20 -19.94
CA THR A 77 4.00 18.79 -18.66
C THR A 77 4.30 17.30 -18.60
N GLY A 78 3.71 16.50 -19.49
CA GLY A 78 3.71 15.04 -19.42
C GLY A 78 2.92 14.48 -18.24
N ALA A 79 2.09 15.31 -17.58
CA ALA A 79 1.25 14.86 -16.49
C ALA A 79 0.07 14.04 -17.03
N ILE A 80 -0.22 12.92 -16.38
CA ILE A 80 -1.35 12.06 -16.68
C ILE A 80 -2.25 12.10 -15.44
N LEU A 81 -3.43 12.70 -15.58
CA LEU A 81 -4.36 12.95 -14.48
C LEU A 81 -5.75 12.42 -14.86
N SER A 82 -6.49 11.86 -13.91
CA SER A 82 -7.92 11.59 -14.07
C SER A 82 -8.73 12.88 -13.91
N GLN A 83 -10.01 12.86 -14.31
CA GLN A 83 -10.90 14.01 -14.07
C GLN A 83 -11.05 14.33 -12.58
N SER A 84 -11.10 13.31 -11.70
CA SER A 84 -11.15 13.51 -10.25
C SER A 84 -9.89 14.22 -9.74
N GLU A 85 -8.70 13.83 -10.21
CA GLU A 85 -7.43 14.47 -9.82
C GLU A 85 -7.33 15.91 -10.35
N ILE A 86 -7.85 16.19 -11.55
CA ILE A 86 -7.94 17.55 -12.09
C ILE A 86 -8.86 18.42 -11.23
N ILE A 87 -10.00 17.87 -10.80
CA ILE A 87 -10.95 18.57 -9.93
C ILE A 87 -10.30 18.86 -8.57
N ASP A 88 -9.66 17.89 -7.93
CA ASP A 88 -8.99 18.06 -6.65
C ASP A 88 -7.82 19.05 -6.74
N PHE A 89 -7.06 19.02 -7.84
CA PHE A 89 -6.02 20.01 -8.10
C PHE A 89 -6.61 21.42 -8.27
N SER A 90 -7.72 21.55 -9.01
CA SER A 90 -8.40 22.82 -9.24
C SER A 90 -9.04 23.41 -7.97
N HIS A 91 -9.46 22.56 -7.04
CA HIS A 91 -9.94 22.98 -5.72
C HIS A 91 -8.82 23.40 -4.75
N GLY A 92 -7.55 23.23 -5.14
CA GLY A 92 -6.37 23.60 -4.36
C GLY A 92 -6.07 25.10 -4.22
N THR A 93 -7.04 26.00 -4.44
CA THR A 93 -6.87 27.45 -4.23
C THR A 93 -8.16 28.13 -3.73
N ASP A 94 -8.43 28.01 -2.43
CA ASP A 94 -8.52 29.12 -1.45
C ASP A 94 -9.21 28.58 -0.18
N SER A 95 -8.43 28.31 0.86
CA SER A 95 -8.95 28.20 2.22
C SER A 95 -8.50 29.42 3.01
N GLU A 96 -9.06 30.57 2.68
CA GLU A 96 -9.35 31.60 3.66
C GLU A 96 -10.87 31.65 3.85
N GLU A 97 -11.39 31.03 4.90
CA GLU A 97 -12.61 31.52 5.53
C GLU A 97 -12.25 32.07 6.93
N PRO A 98 -12.77 33.26 7.30
CA PRO A 98 -12.35 34.06 8.47
C PRO A 98 -12.79 33.51 9.84
#